data_AF-A0A3A8HWE6-F1
#
_entry.id   AF-A0A3A8HWE6-F1
#
_cell.length_a   1.000
_cell.length_b   1.000
_cell.length_c   1.000
_cell.angle_alpha   90.00
_cell.angle_beta   90.00
_cell.angle_gamma   90.00
#
_symmetry.space_group_name_H-M   'P 1'
#
loop_
_entity.id
_entity.type
_entity.pdbx_description
1 polymer ?
#
loop_
_entity_poly.entity_id
_entity_poly.type
_entity_poly.pdbx_seq_one_letter_code
_entity_poly.pdbx_strand_id
1 'polypeptide(L)'
;MSPARRPYDDDVELTRYVLEHYGELITPFEHRARRALLIRYEEQPLLEHPRVREGYFLDDQEVKAALEGGMPAFLRGVRDRIMREHADTVFIHRCERCRSVLPTPRARQCLWCGHDWH
;
A
#
# COMPACT_ATOMS: atom_id res chain seq x y z
N MET A 1 16.15 -21.01 -14.18
CA MET A 1 15.49 -21.17 -12.87
C MET A 1 14.72 -19.90 -12.60
N SER A 2 13.39 -19.93 -12.67
CA SER A 2 12.57 -18.77 -12.25
C SER A 2 12.83 -18.50 -10.77
N PRO A 3 13.04 -17.24 -10.35
CA PRO A 3 13.27 -16.95 -8.94
C PRO A 3 12.10 -17.50 -8.12
N ALA A 4 12.41 -18.12 -6.98
CA ALA A 4 11.40 -18.66 -6.07
C ALA A 4 10.40 -17.54 -5.74
N ARG A 5 9.12 -17.72 -6.11
CA ARG A 5 8.07 -16.78 -5.73
C ARG A 5 8.05 -16.69 -4.21
N ARG A 6 8.08 -15.47 -3.67
CA ARG A 6 7.90 -15.24 -2.23
C ARG A 6 6.61 -15.93 -1.74
N PRO A 7 6.53 -16.36 -0.47
CA PRO A 7 5.29 -16.84 0.10
C PRO A 7 4.16 -15.82 -0.07
N TYR A 8 2.95 -16.29 -0.35
CA TYR A 8 1.77 -15.44 -0.44
C TYR A 8 1.43 -14.89 0.95
N ASP A 9 1.19 -13.58 1.02
CA ASP A 9 0.74 -12.87 2.22
C ASP A 9 -0.45 -11.99 1.83
N ASP A 10 -1.65 -12.40 2.26
CA ASP A 10 -2.89 -11.70 1.90
C ASP A 10 -2.91 -10.25 2.38
N ASP A 11 -2.37 -10.00 3.57
CA ASP A 11 -2.35 -8.67 4.17
C ASP A 11 -1.50 -7.72 3.33
N VAL A 12 -0.33 -8.19 2.90
CA VAL A 12 0.58 -7.43 2.04
C VAL A 12 -0.01 -7.21 0.64
N GLU A 13 -0.53 -8.25 0.00
CA GLU A 13 -1.09 -8.11 -1.36
C GLU A 13 -2.34 -7.25 -1.38
N LEU A 14 -3.23 -7.40 -0.39
CA LEU A 14 -4.45 -6.61 -0.30
C LEU A 14 -4.13 -5.14 -0.02
N THR A 15 -3.18 -4.87 0.87
CA THR A 15 -2.72 -3.49 1.16
C THR A 15 -2.16 -2.84 -0.10
N ARG A 16 -1.30 -3.56 -0.83
CA ARG A 16 -0.76 -3.07 -2.11
C ARG A 16 -1.88 -2.79 -3.11
N TYR A 17 -2.79 -3.74 -3.31
CA TYR A 17 -3.89 -3.63 -4.27
C TYR A 17 -4.76 -2.39 -4.00
N VAL A 18 -5.16 -2.19 -2.74
CA VAL A 18 -5.99 -1.05 -2.35
C VAL A 18 -5.25 0.27 -2.59
N LEU A 19 -3.98 0.37 -2.19
CA LEU A 19 -3.22 1.61 -2.37
C LEU A 19 -2.88 1.92 -3.83
N GLU A 20 -2.79 0.90 -4.69
CA GLU A 20 -2.46 1.01 -6.12
C GLU A 20 -3.69 1.37 -6.96
N HIS A 21 -4.85 0.76 -6.68
CA HIS A 21 -6.07 0.92 -7.50
C HIS A 21 -7.11 1.87 -6.91
N TYR A 22 -6.99 2.21 -5.63
CA TYR A 22 -7.91 3.10 -4.91
C TYR A 22 -7.15 4.22 -4.19
N GLY A 23 -5.99 4.60 -4.73
CA GLY A 23 -5.13 5.64 -4.16
C GLY A 23 -5.78 7.03 -4.12
N GLU A 24 -6.80 7.25 -4.94
CA GLU A 24 -7.63 8.46 -4.94
C GLU A 24 -8.51 8.61 -3.69
N LEU A 25 -8.78 7.52 -2.96
CA LEU A 25 -9.55 7.52 -1.72
C LEU A 25 -8.70 7.82 -0.48
N ILE A 26 -7.40 8.04 -0.66
CA ILE A 26 -6.47 8.42 0.42
C ILE A 26 -6.75 9.86 0.85
N THR A 27 -6.83 10.07 2.16
CA THR A 27 -7.06 11.42 2.71
C THR A 27 -5.84 12.32 2.53
N PRO A 28 -6.01 13.66 2.59
CA PRO A 28 -4.87 14.58 2.57
C PRO A 28 -3.84 14.28 3.67
N PHE A 29 -4.29 13.91 4.87
CA PHE A 29 -3.40 13.52 5.97
C PHE A 29 -2.58 12.27 5.64
N GLU A 30 -3.24 11.20 5.20
CA GLU A 30 -2.57 9.95 4.87
C GLU A 30 -1.61 10.12 3.69
N HIS A 31 -1.93 10.99 2.74
CA HIS A 31 -1.02 11.35 1.66
C HIS A 31 0.26 12.03 2.18
N ARG A 32 0.14 12.95 3.15
CA ARG A 32 1.31 13.57 3.81
C ARG A 32 2.16 12.52 4.54
N ALA A 33 1.53 11.66 5.32
CA ALA A 33 2.24 10.59 6.04
C ALA A 33 2.90 9.58 5.10
N ARG A 34 2.23 9.19 4.00
CA ARG A 34 2.82 8.32 2.98
C ARG A 34 4.00 8.97 2.28
N ARG A 35 3.95 10.28 2.05
CA ARG A 35 5.08 11.04 1.50
C ARG A 35 6.29 11.03 2.45
N ALA A 36 6.07 11.22 3.75
CA ALA A 36 7.13 11.14 4.76
C ALA A 36 7.84 9.76 4.81
N LEU A 37 7.14 8.69 4.43
CA LEU A 37 7.73 7.35 4.34
C LEU A 37 8.69 7.20 3.15
N LEU A 38 8.41 7.81 1.99
CA LEU A 38 9.23 7.67 0.78
C LEU A 38 10.68 8.10 1.01
N ILE A 39 10.88 9.29 1.58
CA ILE A 39 12.23 9.85 1.78
C ILE A 39 13.05 9.12 2.85
N ARG A 40 12.38 8.48 3.83
CA ARG A 40 13.05 7.68 4.88
C ARG A 40 13.71 6.42 4.31
N TYR A 41 13.22 5.91 3.18
CA TYR A 41 13.76 4.73 2.51
C TYR A 41 14.89 5.05 1.52
N GLU A 42 14.90 6.25 0.94
CA GLU A 42 15.74 6.55 -0.22
C GLU A 42 17.04 7.30 0.14
N GLU A 43 17.01 8.35 0.97
CA GLU A 43 18.14 9.30 1.01
C GLU A 43 18.38 9.93 2.40
N GLN A 44 18.98 9.17 3.33
CA GLN A 44 19.29 9.66 4.68
C GLN A 44 20.09 10.98 4.76
N PRO A 45 21.08 11.26 3.89
CA PRO A 45 21.83 12.52 3.93
C PRO A 45 20.99 13.76 3.60
N LEU A 46 19.90 13.62 2.83
CA LEU A 46 19.04 14.74 2.44
C LEU A 46 18.00 15.10 3.50
N LEU A 47 17.77 14.23 4.49
CA LEU A 47 16.82 14.45 5.58
C LEU A 47 17.20 15.64 6.48
N GLU A 48 18.44 16.10 6.43
CA GLU A 48 18.92 17.28 7.17
C GLU A 48 18.58 18.60 6.46
N HIS A 49 18.24 18.57 5.16
CA HIS A 49 17.98 19.80 4.41
C HIS A 49 16.59 20.37 4.75
N PRO A 50 16.46 21.64 5.22
CA PRO A 50 15.19 22.19 5.70
C PRO A 50 14.01 22.08 4.71
N ARG A 51 14.25 22.34 3.43
CA ARG A 51 13.20 22.19 2.39
C ARG A 51 12.74 20.74 2.18
N VAL A 52 13.64 19.77 2.38
CA VAL A 52 13.28 18.35 2.32
C VAL A 52 12.42 18.01 3.52
N ARG A 53 12.82 18.43 4.71
CA ARG A 53 12.04 18.22 5.94
C ARG A 53 10.63 18.78 5.85
N GLU A 54 10.50 20.00 5.36
CA GLU A 54 9.21 20.64 5.12
C GLU A 54 8.40 19.92 4.04
N GLY A 55 8.98 19.70 2.85
CA GLY A 55 8.30 19.10 1.71
C GLY A 55 7.91 17.62 1.89
N TYR A 56 8.49 16.93 2.87
CA TYR A 56 8.17 15.56 3.25
C TYR A 56 7.51 15.46 4.64
N PHE A 57 7.14 16.59 5.26
CA PHE A 57 6.45 16.62 6.55
C PHE A 57 7.19 15.88 7.68
N LEU A 58 8.53 15.92 7.66
CA LEU A 58 9.35 15.17 8.60
C LEU A 58 9.30 15.72 10.03
N ASP A 59 8.89 16.98 10.19
CA ASP A 59 8.75 17.65 11.48
C ASP A 59 7.31 17.73 12.01
N ASP A 60 6.34 17.31 11.19
CA ASP A 60 4.94 17.27 11.57
C ASP A 60 4.69 16.19 12.64
N GLN A 61 4.14 16.59 13.79
CA GLN A 61 3.95 15.71 14.94
C GLN A 61 2.80 14.70 14.72
N GLU A 62 1.75 15.08 14.00
CA GLU A 62 0.65 14.17 13.67
C GLU A 62 1.15 13.08 12.70
N VAL A 63 1.96 13.46 11.72
CA VAL A 63 2.61 12.51 10.81
C VAL A 63 3.54 11.57 11.57
N LYS A 64 4.37 12.08 12.49
CA LYS A 64 5.24 11.25 13.34
C LYS A 64 4.44 10.25 14.16
N ALA A 65 3.38 10.69 14.82
CA ALA A 65 2.52 9.84 15.64
C ALA A 65 1.84 8.74 14.79
N ALA A 66 1.31 9.08 13.62
CA ALA A 66 0.69 8.10 12.73
C ALA A 66 1.68 7.06 12.18
N LEU A 67 2.97 7.38 12.13
CA LEU A 67 4.03 6.49 11.65
C LEU A 67 4.77 5.75 12.77
N GLU A 68 4.39 5.94 14.04
CA GLU A 68 5.05 5.32 15.20
C GLU A 68 5.02 3.78 15.14
N GLY A 69 3.91 3.21 14.64
CA GLY A 69 3.77 1.77 14.40
C GLY A 69 4.54 1.24 13.17
N GLY A 70 5.26 2.10 12.47
CA GLY A 70 6.01 1.79 11.25
C GLY A 70 5.15 1.73 9.98
N MET A 71 5.83 1.70 8.83
CA MET A 71 5.19 1.71 7.51
C MET A 71 4.13 0.61 7.32
N PRO A 72 4.39 -0.67 7.64
CA PRO A 72 3.39 -1.71 7.40
C PRO A 72 2.10 -1.50 8.21
N ALA A 73 2.20 -1.05 9.46
CA ALA A 73 1.03 -0.79 10.29
C ALA A 73 0.23 0.41 9.79
N PHE A 74 0.91 1.49 9.40
CA PHE A 74 0.26 2.66 8.82
C PHE A 74 -0.49 2.31 7.52
N LEU A 75 0.18 1.65 6.57
CA LEU A 75 -0.42 1.30 5.29
C LEU A 75 -1.61 0.34 5.43
N ARG A 76 -1.54 -0.63 6.36
CA ARG A 76 -2.69 -1.46 6.74
C ARG A 76 -3.86 -0.63 7.27
N GLY A 77 -3.59 0.36 8.12
CA GLY A 77 -4.62 1.25 8.66
C GLY A 77 -5.33 2.04 7.57
N VAL A 78 -4.58 2.56 6.59
CA VAL A 78 -5.14 3.24 5.41
C VAL A 78 -6.02 2.28 4.60
N ARG A 79 -5.53 1.06 4.32
CA ARG A 79 -6.30 0.03 3.63
C ARG A 79 -7.62 -0.26 4.36
N ASP A 80 -7.56 -0.53 5.66
CA ASP A 80 -8.73 -0.91 6.46
C ASP A 80 -9.76 0.22 6.51
N ARG A 81 -9.30 1.47 6.60
CA ARG A 81 -10.16 2.65 6.50
C ARG A 81 -10.86 2.71 5.15
N ILE A 82 -10.11 2.64 4.04
CA ILE A 82 -10.67 2.71 2.68
C ILE A 82 -11.71 1.60 2.47
N MET A 83 -11.38 0.36 2.85
CA MET A 83 -12.29 -0.77 2.73
C MET A 83 -13.56 -0.61 3.57
N ARG A 84 -13.47 0.03 4.74
CA ARG A 84 -14.62 0.27 5.62
C ARG A 84 -15.51 1.41 5.11
N GLU A 85 -14.91 2.52 4.68
CA GLU A 85 -15.62 3.75 4.32
C GLU A 85 -16.11 3.77 2.87
N HIS A 86 -15.50 2.95 2.00
CA HIS A 86 -15.82 2.88 0.57
C HIS A 86 -16.09 1.44 0.11
N ALA A 87 -16.73 0.64 0.97
CA ALA A 87 -17.01 -0.78 0.73
C ALA A 87 -17.84 -1.03 -0.55
N ASP A 88 -18.65 -0.07 -0.95
CA ASP A 88 -19.47 -0.07 -2.17
C ASP A 88 -18.66 0.20 -3.44
N THR A 89 -17.51 0.87 -3.31
CA THR A 89 -16.62 1.25 -4.41
C THR A 89 -15.48 0.25 -4.59
N VAL A 90 -14.98 -0.32 -3.49
CA VAL A 90 -13.80 -1.20 -3.49
C VAL A 90 -14.17 -2.60 -3.98
N PHE A 91 -13.67 -2.95 -5.16
CA PHE A 91 -13.78 -4.28 -5.75
C PHE A 91 -12.43 -4.99 -5.71
N ILE A 92 -12.35 -6.10 -4.96
CA ILE A 92 -11.13 -6.92 -4.87
C ILE A 92 -11.28 -8.15 -5.76
N HIS A 93 -10.57 -8.16 -6.88
CA HIS A 93 -10.53 -9.34 -7.74
C HIS A 93 -9.65 -10.43 -7.09
N ARG A 94 -10.26 -11.57 -6.73
CA ARG A 94 -9.58 -12.73 -6.15
C ARG A 94 -9.67 -13.95 -7.05
N CYS A 95 -8.62 -14.77 -7.07
CA CYS A 95 -8.62 -16.05 -7.76
C CYS A 95 -9.68 -16.98 -7.19
N GLU A 96 -10.51 -17.61 -8.04
CA GLU A 96 -11.50 -18.59 -7.59
C GLU A 96 -10.86 -19.87 -7.01
N ARG A 97 -9.67 -20.26 -7.50
CA ARG A 97 -8.99 -21.49 -7.11
C ARG A 97 -8.18 -21.36 -5.82
N CYS A 98 -7.40 -20.29 -5.67
CA CYS A 98 -6.49 -20.12 -4.52
C CYS A 98 -6.84 -18.93 -3.63
N ARG A 99 -7.90 -18.17 -3.95
CA ARG A 99 -8.40 -16.99 -3.20
C ARG A 99 -7.42 -15.81 -3.07
N SER A 100 -6.23 -15.92 -3.66
CA SER A 100 -5.24 -14.84 -3.69
C SER A 100 -5.77 -13.59 -4.42
N VAL A 101 -5.42 -12.41 -3.93
CA VAL A 101 -5.65 -11.13 -4.59
C VAL A 101 -4.92 -11.11 -5.93
N LEU A 102 -5.62 -10.72 -6.99
CA LEU A 102 -5.05 -10.57 -8.32
C LEU A 102 -4.44 -9.17 -8.49
N PRO A 103 -3.37 -9.01 -9.30
CA PRO A 103 -2.66 -7.73 -9.38
C PRO A 103 -3.49 -6.57 -9.93
N THR A 104 -4.53 -6.88 -10.74
CA THR A 104 -5.40 -5.87 -11.33
C THR A 104 -6.86 -6.34 -11.32
N PRO A 105 -7.84 -5.42 -11.28
CA PRO A 105 -9.26 -5.76 -11.42
C PRO A 105 -9.59 -6.54 -12.69
N ARG A 106 -8.79 -6.38 -13.76
CA ARG A 106 -9.01 -6.98 -15.08
C ARG A 106 -8.16 -8.22 -15.36
N ALA A 107 -7.50 -8.78 -14.34
CA ALA A 107 -6.66 -9.96 -14.49
C ALA A 107 -7.44 -11.14 -15.10
N ARG A 108 -6.82 -11.84 -16.05
CA ARG A 108 -7.38 -13.04 -16.70
C ARG A 108 -6.69 -14.35 -16.29
N GLN A 109 -5.64 -14.22 -15.49
CA GLN A 109 -4.81 -15.33 -15.02
C GLN A 109 -4.32 -15.02 -13.60
N CYS A 110 -4.25 -16.05 -12.77
CA CYS A 110 -3.70 -15.98 -11.42
C CYS A 110 -2.18 -16.20 -11.42
N LEU A 111 -1.42 -15.15 -11.13
CA LEU A 111 0.05 -15.23 -11.02
C LEU A 111 0.54 -15.95 -9.74
N TRP A 112 -0.36 -16.44 -8.88
CA TRP A 112 0.01 -17.23 -7.71
C TRP A 112 -0.04 -18.74 -7.99
N CYS A 113 -1.21 -19.25 -8.38
CA CYS A 113 -1.41 -20.68 -8.64
C CYS A 113 -1.40 -21.07 -10.14
N GLY A 114 -1.31 -20.09 -11.05
CA GLY A 114 -1.33 -20.33 -12.50
C GLY A 114 -2.72 -20.65 -13.06
N HIS A 115 -3.80 -20.52 -12.28
CA HIS A 115 -5.16 -20.68 -12.79
C HIS A 115 -5.43 -19.66 -13.90
N ASP A 116 -6.07 -20.12 -14.96
CA ASP A 116 -6.30 -19.36 -16.17
C ASP A 116 -7.75 -19.56 -16.59
N TRP A 117 -8.45 -18.47 -16.89
CA TRP A 117 -9.87 -18.46 -17.23
C TRP A 117 -10.14 -17.75 -18.55
N HIS A 118 -9.19 -17.86 -19.49
CA HIS A 118 -9.34 -17.49 -20.90
C HIS A 118 -10.64 -17.96 -21.55
#